data_AF-A0A1N6EHI7-F1
#
_entry.id   AF-A0A1N6EHI7-F1
#
_cell.length_a   1.000
_cell.length_b   1.000
_cell.length_c   1.000
_cell.angle_alpha   90.00
_cell.angle_beta   90.00
_cell.angle_gamma   90.00
#
_symmetry.space_group_name_H-M   'P 1'
#
loop_
_entity.id
_entity.type
_entity.pdbx_description
1 polymer ?
#
loop_
_entity_poly.entity_id
_entity_poly.type
_entity_poly.pdbx_seq_one_letter_code
_entity_poly.pdbx_strand_id
1 'polypeptide(L)'
;MKIIADEEFLDRTEAGNFIGMATSTFDKLLAKSRHGKLVYPLEVYQPGGRGTPMWFSKSRLKEWLNNVISSGGIAVCARKTHFTMDEF
;
A
#
# COMPACT_ATOMS: atom_id res chain seq x y z
N MET A 1 -5.57 -19.14 11.34
CA MET A 1 -5.62 -17.74 11.81
C MET A 1 -4.66 -17.61 12.99
N LYS A 2 -3.61 -16.79 12.89
CA LYS A 2 -2.69 -16.51 14.01
C LYS A 2 -2.94 -15.07 14.44
N ILE A 3 -3.37 -14.89 15.69
CA ILE A 3 -3.54 -13.59 16.31
C ILE A 3 -2.23 -13.32 17.07
N ILE A 4 -1.49 -12.30 16.66
CA ILE A 4 -0.38 -11.75 17.45
C ILE A 4 -0.79 -10.31 17.73
N ALA A 5 -1.28 -10.06 18.96
CA ALA A 5 -1.73 -8.76 19.48
C ALA A 5 -2.89 -8.10 18.70
N ASP A 6 -4.12 -8.65 18.79
CA ASP A 6 -5.39 -8.06 18.27
C ASP A 6 -5.40 -7.59 16.79
N GLU A 7 -4.31 -7.83 16.07
CA GLU A 7 -4.11 -7.38 14.70
C GLU A 7 -4.29 -8.56 13.77
N GLU A 8 -5.39 -8.52 13.02
CA GLU A 8 -5.68 -9.54 12.03
C GLU A 8 -4.82 -9.31 10.79
N PHE A 9 -3.96 -10.29 10.52
CA PHE A 9 -3.18 -10.36 9.29
C PHE A 9 -3.94 -11.16 8.24
N LEU A 10 -4.05 -10.57 7.06
CA LEU A 10 -4.68 -11.16 5.89
C LEU A 10 -3.63 -11.69 4.92
N ASP A 11 -3.94 -12.80 4.26
CA ASP A 11 -3.16 -13.19 3.08
C ASP A 11 -3.41 -12.23 1.90
N ARG A 12 -2.68 -12.44 0.81
CA ARG A 12 -2.75 -11.58 -0.40
C ARG A 12 -4.16 -11.53 -1.02
N THR A 13 -4.86 -12.64 -1.07
CA THR A 13 -6.19 -12.75 -1.68
C THR A 13 -7.22 -12.08 -0.77
N GLU A 14 -7.16 -12.39 0.52
CA GLU A 14 -8.00 -11.79 1.55
C GLU A 14 -7.80 -10.28 1.65
N ALA A 15 -6.56 -9.78 1.54
CA ALA A 15 -6.24 -8.36 1.55
C ALA A 15 -6.92 -7.62 0.39
N GLY A 16 -6.85 -8.16 -0.83
CA GLY A 16 -7.53 -7.58 -2.00
C GLY A 16 -9.05 -7.53 -1.83
N ASN A 17 -9.65 -8.65 -1.40
CA ASN A 17 -11.07 -8.74 -1.13
C ASN A 17 -11.52 -7.76 -0.05
N PHE A 18 -10.73 -7.60 1.01
CA PHE A 18 -11.02 -6.72 2.13
C PHE A 18 -11.11 -5.25 1.74
N ILE A 19 -10.27 -4.79 0.82
CA ILE A 19 -10.30 -3.41 0.30
C ILE A 19 -11.21 -3.26 -0.93
N GLY A 20 -11.99 -4.30 -1.28
CA GLY A 20 -12.93 -4.27 -2.41
C GLY A 20 -12.25 -4.24 -3.78
N MET A 21 -11.04 -4.79 -3.91
CA MET A 21 -10.28 -4.82 -5.16
C MET A 21 -10.06 -6.25 -5.65
N ALA A 22 -10.08 -6.43 -6.98
CA ALA A 22 -9.66 -7.69 -7.59
C ALA A 22 -8.18 -7.98 -7.28
N THR A 23 -7.85 -9.24 -7.00
CA THR A 23 -6.48 -9.68 -6.66
C THR A 23 -5.45 -9.23 -7.70
N SER A 24 -5.78 -9.30 -9.00
CA SER A 24 -4.89 -8.86 -10.08
C SER A 24 -4.59 -7.35 -10.06
N THR A 25 -5.50 -6.53 -9.55
CA THR A 25 -5.30 -5.08 -9.37
C THR A 25 -4.44 -4.82 -8.14
N PHE A 26 -4.74 -5.52 -7.04
CA PHE A 26 -3.94 -5.47 -5.83
C PHE A 26 -2.47 -5.84 -6.11
N ASP A 27 -2.24 -6.84 -6.96
CA ASP A 27 -0.92 -7.30 -7.38
C ASP A 27 -0.11 -6.24 -8.11
N LYS A 28 -0.76 -5.48 -8.99
CA LYS A 28 -0.13 -4.37 -9.70
C LYS A 28 0.27 -3.26 -8.73
N LEU A 29 -0.57 -2.98 -7.73
CA LEU A 29 -0.28 -1.97 -6.70
C LEU A 29 0.85 -2.44 -5.79
N LEU A 30 0.86 -3.70 -5.39
CA LEU A 30 1.94 -4.31 -4.63
C LEU A 30 3.28 -4.25 -5.38
N ALA A 31 3.29 -4.57 -6.67
CA ALA A 31 4.48 -4.43 -7.50
C ALA A 31 4.94 -2.97 -7.57
N LYS A 32 4.03 -2.01 -7.81
CA LYS A 32 4.35 -0.58 -7.80
C LYS A 32 4.92 -0.13 -6.46
N SER A 33 4.34 -0.59 -5.34
CA SER A 33 4.85 -0.32 -3.98
C SER A 33 6.29 -0.78 -3.83
N ARG A 34 6.58 -2.05 -4.18
CA ARG A 34 7.93 -2.63 -4.10
C ARG A 34 8.95 -1.94 -4.97
N HIS A 35 8.51 -1.30 -6.06
CA HIS A 35 9.35 -0.50 -6.93
C HIS A 35 9.44 0.98 -6.51
N GLY A 36 8.89 1.37 -5.35
CA GLY A 36 8.90 2.76 -4.88
C GLY A 36 8.02 3.70 -5.71
N LYS A 37 7.05 3.17 -6.46
CA LYS A 37 6.18 3.92 -7.38
C LYS A 37 4.83 4.29 -6.76
N LEU A 38 4.68 4.16 -5.45
CA LEU A 38 3.51 4.65 -4.71
C LEU A 38 3.97 5.71 -3.71
N VAL A 39 3.17 6.76 -3.53
CA VAL A 39 3.41 7.77 -2.49
C VAL A 39 3.43 7.13 -1.10
N TYR A 40 2.52 6.18 -0.89
CA TYR A 40 2.41 5.39 0.32
C TYR A 40 2.68 3.92 -0.03
N PRO A 41 3.85 3.38 0.32
CA PRO A 41 4.15 1.98 0.07
C PRO A 41 3.24 1.09 0.93
N LEU A 42 2.75 0.01 0.33
CA LEU A 42 2.11 -1.11 1.01
C LEU A 42 3.11 -1.75 1.97
N GLU A 43 2.81 -1.72 3.26
CA GLU A 43 3.53 -2.50 4.27
C GLU A 43 3.17 -3.98 4.13
N VAL A 44 4.20 -4.83 4.16
CA VAL A 44 4.07 -6.28 4.00
C VAL A 44 4.86 -6.95 5.10
N TYR A 45 4.21 -7.85 5.82
CA TYR A 45 4.89 -8.76 6.71
C TYR A 45 5.24 -10.03 5.95
N GLN A 46 6.53 -10.23 5.73
CA GLN A 46 7.06 -11.42 5.09
C GLN A 46 8.14 -12.01 6.02
N PRO A 47 7.81 -13.01 6.86
CA PRO A 47 8.71 -13.51 7.90
C PRO A 47 9.95 -14.25 7.37
N GLY A 48 10.08 -14.42 6.04
CA GLY A 48 11.28 -14.98 5.42
C GLY A 48 11.57 -14.35 4.06
N GLY A 49 12.42 -15.03 3.28
CA GLY A 49 12.84 -14.57 1.96
C GLY A 49 11.84 -14.86 0.84
N ARG A 50 12.35 -14.74 -0.39
CA ARG A 50 11.61 -15.00 -1.64
C ARG A 50 10.89 -16.36 -1.58
N GLY A 51 9.58 -16.38 -1.85
CA GLY A 51 8.75 -17.60 -1.84
C GLY A 51 7.96 -17.83 -0.55
N THR A 52 8.22 -17.06 0.51
CA THR A 52 7.39 -17.12 1.73
C THR A 52 6.07 -16.35 1.56
N PRO A 53 4.96 -16.79 2.19
CA PRO A 53 3.69 -16.09 2.15
C PRO A 53 3.82 -14.66 2.68
N MET A 54 3.12 -13.74 2.02
CA MET A 54 3.01 -12.35 2.41
C MET A 54 1.74 -12.15 3.22
N TRP A 55 1.87 -11.36 4.29
CA TRP A 55 0.79 -11.05 5.20
C TRP A 55 0.61 -9.53 5.30
N PHE A 56 -0.64 -9.10 5.42
CA PHE A 56 -1.02 -7.70 5.43
C PHE A 56 -1.85 -7.41 6.66
N SER A 57 -1.45 -6.43 7.47
CA SER A 57 -2.28 -5.98 8.57
C SER A 57 -3.54 -5.29 8.03
N LYS A 58 -4.72 -5.63 8.58
CA LYS A 58 -5.98 -4.93 8.26
C LYS A 58 -5.92 -3.43 8.56
N SER A 59 -5.30 -3.05 9.68
CA SER A 59 -5.25 -1.64 10.13
C SER A 59 -4.44 -0.80 9.12
N ARG A 60 -3.26 -1.32 8.74
CA ARG A 60 -2.36 -0.71 7.76
C ARG A 60 -2.93 -0.69 6.35
N LEU A 61 -3.65 -1.74 5.95
CA LEU A 61 -4.33 -1.76 4.64
C LEU A 61 -5.38 -0.64 4.52
N LYS A 62 -6.16 -0.40 5.57
CA LYS A 62 -7.15 0.71 5.57
C LYS A 62 -6.48 2.07 5.52
N GLU A 63 -5.46 2.27 6.36
CA GLU A 63 -4.69 3.51 6.40
C GLU A 63 -4.08 3.80 5.02
N TRP A 64 -3.44 2.80 4.43
CA TRP A 64 -2.87 2.87 3.09
C TRP A 64 -3.93 3.23 2.04
N LEU A 65 -5.09 2.56 2.04
CA LEU A 65 -6.16 2.82 1.09
C LEU A 65 -6.67 4.27 1.20
N ASN A 66 -6.89 4.75 2.42
CA ASN A 66 -7.31 6.13 2.67
C ASN A 66 -6.29 7.14 2.13
N ASN A 67 -5.01 6.89 2.35
CA ASN A 67 -3.92 7.74 1.85
C ASN A 67 -3.83 7.71 0.31
N VAL A 68 -4.01 6.55 -0.33
CA VAL A 68 -4.03 6.42 -1.80
C VAL A 68 -5.23 7.14 -2.41
N ILE A 69 -6.42 7.03 -1.81
CA ILE A 69 -7.62 7.73 -2.26
C ILE A 69 -7.47 9.25 -2.08
N SER A 70 -7.01 9.69 -0.91
CA SER A 70 -6.81 11.12 -0.60
C SER A 70 -5.76 11.78 -1.50
N SER A 71 -4.77 11.02 -1.98
CA SER A 71 -3.71 11.51 -2.88
C SER A 71 -4.03 11.41 -4.38
N GLY A 72 -5.21 10.91 -4.77
CA GLY A 72 -5.60 10.79 -6.18
C GLY A 72 -4.96 9.62 -6.94
N GLY A 73 -4.38 8.64 -6.23
CA GLY A 73 -4.10 7.31 -6.77
C GLY A 73 -2.80 7.09 -7.56
N ILE A 74 -1.91 8.07 -7.73
CA ILE A 74 -0.66 7.90 -8.51
C ILE A 74 0.49 8.66 -7.86
N ALA A 75 1.70 8.06 -7.86
CA ALA A 75 2.93 8.71 -7.44
C ALA A 75 3.05 10.10 -8.06
N VAL A 76 3.08 11.12 -7.20
CA VAL A 76 3.72 12.38 -7.54
C VAL A 76 5.20 12.02 -7.68
N CYS A 77 5.66 11.78 -8.92
CA CYS A 77 7.06 12.03 -9.24
C CYS A 77 7.40 13.37 -8.61
N ALA A 78 8.36 13.38 -7.69
CA ALA A 78 8.84 14.56 -6.98
C ALA A 78 8.72 15.78 -7.89
N ARG A 79 7.70 16.61 -7.62
CA ARG A 79 7.48 17.86 -8.34
C ARG A 79 8.72 18.68 -8.00
N LYS A 80 9.63 18.87 -8.97
CA LYS A 80 10.68 19.90 -8.88
C LYS A 80 9.94 21.16 -8.42
N THR A 81 10.27 21.59 -7.22
CA THR A 81 9.81 22.84 -6.64
C THR A 81 10.17 23.97 -7.60
N HIS A 82 9.17 24.50 -8.28
CA HIS A 82 9.19 25.89 -8.72
C HIS A 82 7.84 26.48 -8.37
N PHE A 83 7.67 26.76 -7.07
CA PHE A 83 6.75 27.78 -6.62
C PHE A 83 7.47 29.11 -6.87
N THR A 84 7.15 29.80 -7.97
CA THR A 84 7.30 31.25 -8.00
C THR A 84 6.20 31.80 -7.10
N MET A 85 6.57 32.13 -5.86
CA MET A 85 5.88 33.16 -5.11
C MET A 85 6.26 34.48 -5.77
N ASP A 86 5.41 34.97 -6.68
CA ASP A 86 5.37 36.40 -6.93
C ASP A 86 4.50 37.01 -5.83
N GLU A 87 5.19 37.53 -4.82
CA GLU A 87 4.65 38.49 -3.87
C GLU A 87 4.49 39.86 -4.56
N PHE A 88 3.48 40.60 -4.08
CA PHE A 88 3.17 42.03 -4.29
C PHE A 88 2.32 42.43 -5.51
#